data_AF-A0A2T4JR77-F1
#
_entry.id   AF-A0A2T4JR77-F1
#
_cell.length_a   1.000
_cell.length_b   1.000
_cell.length_c   1.000
_cell.angle_alpha   90.00
_cell.angle_beta   90.00
_cell.angle_gamma   90.00
#
_symmetry.space_group_name_H-M   'P 1'
#
loop_
_entity.id
_entity.type
_entity.pdbx_description
1 polymer ?
#
loop_
_entity_poly.entity_id
_entity_poly.type
_entity_poly.pdbx_seq_one_letter_code
_entity_poly.pdbx_strand_id
1 'polypeptide(L)'
;RLADITVGYMGGDGDQWLLVRNARGAAMLGLIAERLAVKPLTSKGKRKGAVAGFMQNTARAAGGLPLRSMPDWLRPVVAFLQPRIGPRGLEFARARVEMKAVETVLHLRRAHPARMKNMVPAHVWRLVAPYGLTPEPGEEPRGEP
;
A
#
# COMPACT_ATOMS: atom_id res chain seq x y z
N ARG A 1 -14.01 1.84 -6.69
CA ARG A 1 -14.13 2.63 -5.43
C ARG A 1 -15.61 2.97 -5.26
N LEU A 2 -16.38 2.18 -4.50
CA LEU A 2 -17.85 2.23 -4.56
C LEU A 2 -18.56 2.39 -3.20
N ALA A 3 -17.82 2.32 -2.09
CA ALA A 3 -18.41 2.44 -0.76
C ALA A 3 -18.68 3.91 -0.38
N ASP A 4 -19.69 4.15 0.47
CA ASP A 4 -19.98 5.46 1.07
C ASP A 4 -19.06 5.77 2.27
N ILE A 5 -18.77 4.74 3.08
CA ILE A 5 -17.76 4.76 4.16
C ILE A 5 -16.86 3.53 4.01
N THR A 6 -15.56 3.69 4.24
CA THR A 6 -14.63 2.57 4.43
C THR A 6 -14.07 2.60 5.84
N VAL A 7 -14.13 1.47 6.54
CA VAL A 7 -13.49 1.27 7.85
C VAL A 7 -12.32 0.32 7.67
N GLY A 8 -11.19 0.60 8.30
CA GLY A 8 -10.06 -0.33 8.33
C GLY A 8 -9.09 0.02 9.43
N TYR A 9 -7.87 -0.52 9.37
CA TYR A 9 -6.83 -0.29 10.39
C TYR A 9 -5.51 0.27 9.83
N MET A 10 -5.28 0.19 8.52
CA MET A 10 -3.98 0.51 7.92
C MET A 10 -3.51 1.96 8.14
N GLY A 11 -4.43 2.91 8.28
CA GLY A 11 -4.11 4.32 8.51
C GLY A 11 -4.09 4.74 9.97
N GLY A 12 -4.44 3.85 10.91
CA GLY A 12 -4.49 4.14 12.34
C GLY A 12 -3.22 3.74 13.07
N ASP A 13 -3.01 4.34 14.24
CA ASP A 13 -1.91 4.01 15.17
C ASP A 13 -2.40 3.07 16.28
N GLY A 14 -3.00 1.95 15.89
CA GLY A 14 -3.65 1.00 16.81
C GLY A 14 -5.19 1.10 16.82
N ASP A 15 -5.74 2.19 16.29
CA ASP A 15 -7.18 2.39 16.13
C ASP A 15 -7.65 2.10 14.70
N GLN A 16 -8.96 2.12 14.51
CA GLN A 16 -9.56 2.10 13.18
C GLN A 16 -9.44 3.48 12.50
N TRP A 17 -9.26 3.49 11.18
CA TRP A 17 -9.40 4.69 10.36
C TRP A 17 -10.73 4.64 9.61
N LEU A 18 -11.32 5.81 9.41
CA LEU A 18 -12.57 6.00 8.68
C LEU A 18 -12.28 6.84 7.44
N LEU A 19 -12.83 6.41 6.30
CA LEU A 19 -12.84 7.19 5.07
C LEU A 19 -14.28 7.40 4.62
N VAL A 20 -14.80 8.58 4.90
CA VAL A 20 -16.10 9.05 4.41
C VAL A 20 -15.92 9.59 3.00
N ARG A 21 -16.68 9.08 2.03
CA ARG A 21 -16.44 9.32 0.60
C ARG A 21 -17.47 10.23 -0.05
N ASN A 22 -18.65 10.36 0.54
CA ASN A 22 -19.75 11.18 0.03
C ASN A 22 -20.73 11.59 1.14
N ALA A 23 -21.73 12.40 0.77
CA ALA A 23 -22.74 12.92 1.70
C ALA A 23 -23.55 11.81 2.39
N ARG A 24 -23.87 10.72 1.67
CA ARG A 24 -24.57 9.57 2.25
C ARG A 24 -23.73 8.93 3.37
N GLY A 25 -22.44 8.74 3.13
CA GLY A 25 -21.52 8.25 4.14
C GLY A 25 -21.40 9.19 5.34
N ALA A 26 -21.40 10.51 5.11
CA ALA A 26 -21.38 11.48 6.20
C ALA A 26 -22.65 11.39 7.07
N ALA A 27 -23.82 11.27 6.43
CA ALA A 27 -25.09 11.09 7.14
C ALA A 27 -25.11 9.80 7.97
N MET A 28 -24.62 8.70 7.41
CA MET A 28 -24.49 7.42 8.13
C MET A 28 -23.57 7.53 9.35
N LEU A 29 -22.42 8.20 9.23
CA LEU A 29 -21.51 8.41 10.37
C LEU A 29 -22.16 9.27 11.46
N GLY A 30 -22.94 10.28 11.06
CA GLY A 30 -23.69 11.15 11.98
C GLY A 30 -24.62 10.40 12.92
N LEU A 31 -25.22 9.29 12.48
CA LEU A 31 -26.13 8.47 13.32
C LEU A 31 -25.45 7.85 14.55
N ILE A 32 -24.12 7.70 14.51
CA ILE A 32 -23.35 7.08 15.60
C ILE A 32 -22.25 7.98 16.15
N ALA A 33 -22.17 9.24 15.71
CA ALA A 33 -21.05 10.13 16.03
C ALA A 33 -20.82 10.29 17.55
N GLU A 34 -21.90 10.42 18.32
CA GLU A 34 -21.86 10.52 19.80
C GLU A 34 -21.32 9.27 20.50
N ARG A 35 -21.23 8.14 19.80
CA ARG A 35 -20.70 6.87 20.30
C ARG A 35 -19.25 6.63 19.89
N LEU A 36 -18.64 7.56 19.15
CA LEU A 36 -17.29 7.43 18.61
C LEU A 36 -16.33 8.40 19.29
N ALA A 37 -15.20 7.87 19.76
CA ALA A 37 -14.03 8.68 20.05
C ALA A 37 -13.22 8.86 18.76
N VAL A 38 -13.21 10.07 18.21
CA VAL A 38 -12.47 10.39 16.98
C VAL A 38 -11.21 11.19 17.29
N LYS A 39 -10.14 10.92 16.54
CA LYS A 39 -8.90 11.69 16.60
C LYS A 39 -8.32 11.90 15.19
N PRO A 40 -7.53 12.97 14.98
CA PRO A 40 -6.85 13.19 13.71
C PRO A 40 -5.94 12.03 13.33
N LEU A 41 -5.82 11.77 12.03
CA LEU A 41 -4.86 10.80 11.50
C LEU A 41 -3.44 11.32 11.65
N THR A 42 -2.51 10.41 11.93
CA THR A 42 -1.08 10.71 12.02
C THR A 42 -0.38 10.38 10.70
N SER A 43 0.79 10.97 10.48
CA SER A 43 1.62 10.71 9.30
C SER A 43 3.08 10.93 9.68
N LYS A 44 3.86 9.85 9.86
CA LYS A 44 5.26 9.93 10.29
C LYS A 44 6.15 8.90 9.56
N GLY A 45 7.42 9.23 9.41
CA GLY A 45 8.44 8.37 8.80
C GLY A 45 8.57 8.57 7.29
N LYS A 46 9.36 7.72 6.64
CA LYS A 46 9.57 7.75 5.18
C LYS A 46 9.38 6.36 4.60
N ARG A 47 8.40 6.18 3.72
CA ARG A 47 8.08 4.87 3.13
C ARG A 47 9.02 4.41 2.01
N LYS A 48 9.66 5.34 1.28
CA LYS A 48 10.38 5.05 0.03
C LYS A 48 11.38 3.90 0.16
N GLY A 49 12.23 3.91 1.19
CA GLY A 49 13.22 2.84 1.41
C GLY A 49 12.58 1.48 1.70
N ALA A 50 11.51 1.45 2.50
CA ALA A 50 10.80 0.21 2.82
C ALA A 50 10.12 -0.40 1.58
N VAL A 51 9.48 0.43 0.75
CA VAL A 51 8.83 -0.02 -0.48
C VAL A 51 9.87 -0.50 -1.52
N ALA A 52 10.98 0.22 -1.68
CA ALA A 52 12.07 -0.21 -2.57
C ALA A 52 12.68 -1.54 -2.14
N GLY A 53 12.93 -1.74 -0.83
CA GLY A 53 13.40 -3.02 -0.30
C GLY A 53 12.39 -4.15 -0.52
N PHE A 54 11.09 -3.88 -0.33
CA PHE A 54 10.03 -4.83 -0.63
C PHE A 54 10.01 -5.20 -2.12
N MET A 55 10.14 -4.24 -3.04
CA MET A 55 10.21 -4.48 -4.48
C MET A 55 11.35 -5.43 -4.84
N GLN A 56 12.56 -5.17 -4.35
CA GLN A 56 13.73 -6.00 -4.62
C GLN A 56 13.54 -7.43 -4.13
N ASN A 57 13.01 -7.60 -2.91
CA ASN A 57 12.73 -8.93 -2.36
C ASN A 57 11.63 -9.66 -3.14
N THR A 58 10.59 -8.94 -3.55
CA THR A 58 9.49 -9.50 -4.36
C THR A 58 9.99 -9.97 -5.71
N ALA A 59 10.83 -9.18 -6.39
CA ALA A 59 11.45 -9.55 -7.66
C ALA A 59 12.35 -10.79 -7.51
N ARG A 60 13.18 -10.85 -6.46
CA ARG A 60 14.04 -12.01 -6.17
C ARG A 60 13.24 -13.28 -5.88
N ALA A 61 12.21 -13.16 -5.05
CA ALA A 61 11.32 -14.28 -4.72
C ALA A 61 10.57 -14.79 -5.96
N ALA A 62 10.14 -13.87 -6.83
CA ALA A 62 9.54 -14.24 -8.11
C ALA A 62 10.54 -14.95 -9.04
N GLY A 63 11.83 -14.62 -8.96
CA GLY A 63 12.91 -15.32 -9.67
C GLY A 63 13.33 -16.66 -9.08
N GLY A 64 12.65 -17.18 -8.05
CA GLY A 64 12.96 -18.47 -7.43
C GLY A 64 14.16 -18.46 -6.49
N LEU A 65 14.71 -17.28 -6.15
CA LEU A 65 15.83 -17.18 -5.22
C LEU A 65 15.34 -17.34 -3.77
N PRO A 66 16.05 -18.11 -2.92
CA PRO A 66 15.68 -18.25 -1.52
C PRO A 66 15.83 -16.91 -0.80
N LEU A 67 14.76 -16.46 -0.16
CA LEU A 67 14.81 -15.31 0.73
C LEU A 67 15.51 -15.75 2.02
N ARG A 68 16.69 -15.19 2.29
CA ARG A 68 17.36 -15.38 3.59
C ARG A 68 16.49 -14.78 4.69
N SER A 69 16.03 -15.63 5.61
CA SER A 69 15.30 -15.20 6.79
C SER A 69 16.20 -14.37 7.72
N MET A 70 15.58 -13.45 8.46
CA MET A 70 16.29 -12.69 9.49
C MET A 70 16.79 -13.64 10.61
N PRO A 71 18.09 -13.58 10.98
CA PRO A 71 18.61 -14.34 12.11
C PRO A 71 17.87 -14.03 13.41
N ASP A 72 17.67 -15.02 14.27
CA ASP A 72 16.88 -14.89 15.50
C ASP A 72 17.44 -13.83 16.45
N TRP A 73 18.76 -13.72 16.56
CA TRP A 73 19.43 -12.73 17.40
C TRP A 73 19.19 -11.28 16.94
N LEU A 74 18.88 -11.07 15.65
CA LEU A 74 18.64 -9.75 15.09
C LEU A 74 17.17 -9.30 15.21
N ARG A 75 16.24 -10.25 15.39
CA ARG A 75 14.81 -9.98 15.58
C ARG A 75 14.51 -8.96 16.69
N PRO A 76 15.05 -9.06 17.92
CA PRO A 76 14.72 -8.11 18.98
C PRO A 76 15.18 -6.68 18.67
N VAL A 77 16.34 -6.52 18.01
CA VAL A 77 16.86 -5.21 17.60
C VAL A 77 15.92 -4.56 16.58
N VAL A 78 15.49 -5.31 15.57
CA VAL A 78 14.55 -4.81 14.56
C VAL A 78 13.19 -4.52 15.17
N ALA A 79 12.67 -5.40 16.04
CA ALA A 79 11.40 -5.20 16.73
C ALA A 79 11.40 -3.92 17.59
N PHE A 80 12.54 -3.55 18.18
CA PHE A 80 12.68 -2.30 18.94
C PHE A 80 12.75 -1.05 18.05
N LEU A 81 13.45 -1.14 16.91
CA LEU A 81 13.67 -0.02 15.99
C LEU A 81 12.49 0.25 15.05
N GLN A 82 11.84 -0.81 14.56
CA GLN A 82 10.80 -0.72 13.53
C GLN A 82 9.64 0.19 13.95
N PRO A 83 9.08 0.12 15.17
CA PRO A 83 8.04 1.04 15.57
C PRO A 83 8.54 2.48 15.51
N ARG A 84 9.76 2.79 15.93
CA ARG A 84 10.27 4.17 16.10
C ARG A 84 10.64 4.85 14.79
N ILE A 85 11.20 4.10 13.85
CA ILE A 85 11.79 4.63 12.61
C ILE A 85 10.89 4.35 11.40
N GLY A 86 10.05 3.31 11.48
CA GLY A 86 9.16 2.90 10.40
C GLY A 86 8.07 3.92 10.09
N PRO A 87 7.46 3.83 8.90
CA PRO A 87 6.30 4.65 8.56
C PRO A 87 5.13 4.34 9.51
N ARG A 88 4.37 5.36 9.90
CA ARG A 88 3.20 5.26 10.81
C ARG A 88 1.98 6.00 10.27
N GLY A 89 0.81 5.64 10.75
CA GLY A 89 -0.48 6.16 10.31
C GLY A 89 -0.62 6.16 8.78
N LEU A 90 -0.90 7.32 8.21
CA LEU A 90 -1.07 7.50 6.76
C LEU A 90 0.17 7.14 5.94
N GLU A 91 1.38 7.35 6.45
CA GLU A 91 2.60 6.94 5.72
C GLU A 91 2.70 5.42 5.62
N PHE A 92 2.28 4.69 6.65
CA PHE A 92 2.23 3.23 6.61
C PHE A 92 1.17 2.75 5.62
N ALA A 93 -0.02 3.35 5.64
CA ALA A 93 -1.08 3.05 4.66
C ALA A 93 -0.59 3.25 3.22
N ARG A 94 0.06 4.40 2.93
CA ARG A 94 0.66 4.67 1.62
C ARG A 94 1.72 3.63 1.26
N ALA A 95 2.59 3.25 2.20
CA ALA A 95 3.60 2.22 1.99
C ALA A 95 2.96 0.89 1.57
N ARG A 96 1.89 0.46 2.25
CA ARG A 96 1.19 -0.80 1.93
C ARG A 96 0.49 -0.75 0.58
N VAL A 97 -0.10 0.38 0.22
CA VAL A 97 -0.71 0.59 -1.10
C VAL A 97 0.35 0.53 -2.21
N GLU A 98 1.48 1.23 -2.04
CA GLU A 98 2.57 1.21 -3.02
C GLU A 98 3.24 -0.17 -3.13
N MET A 99 3.44 -0.89 -2.00
CA MET A 99 3.92 -2.28 -2.02
C MET A 99 3.00 -3.20 -2.83
N LYS A 100 1.68 -3.08 -2.64
CA LYS A 100 0.71 -3.89 -3.40
C LYS A 100 0.62 -3.48 -4.87
N ALA A 101 0.83 -2.21 -5.19
CA ALA A 101 0.95 -1.74 -6.57
C ALA A 101 2.17 -2.36 -7.26
N VAL A 102 3.34 -2.34 -6.59
CA VAL A 102 4.57 -2.99 -7.05
C VAL A 102 4.36 -4.49 -7.28
N GLU A 103 3.80 -5.18 -6.27
CA GLU A 103 3.52 -6.61 -6.35
C GLU A 103 2.58 -6.95 -7.51
N THR A 104 1.56 -6.12 -7.75
CA THR A 104 0.63 -6.28 -8.88
C THR A 104 1.38 -6.24 -10.21
N VAL A 105 2.24 -5.24 -10.43
CA VAL A 105 3.02 -5.11 -11.67
C VAL A 105 3.96 -6.31 -11.84
N LEU A 106 4.77 -6.62 -10.83
CA LEU A 106 5.73 -7.72 -10.89
C LEU A 106 5.06 -9.08 -11.09
N HIS A 107 3.94 -9.31 -10.39
CA HIS A 107 3.19 -10.56 -10.50
C HIS A 107 2.54 -10.70 -11.87
N LEU A 108 1.86 -9.66 -12.37
CA LEU A 108 1.17 -9.73 -13.66
C LEU A 108 2.16 -9.86 -14.83
N ARG A 109 3.31 -9.17 -14.81
CA ARG A 109 4.36 -9.36 -15.82
C ARG A 109 4.78 -10.82 -15.94
N ARG A 110 4.92 -11.50 -14.81
CA ARG A 110 5.32 -12.91 -14.76
C ARG A 110 4.18 -13.86 -15.14
N ALA A 111 3.00 -13.69 -14.55
CA ALA A 111 1.93 -14.67 -14.62
C ALA A 111 0.99 -14.45 -15.81
N HIS A 112 0.68 -13.19 -16.14
CA HIS A 112 -0.35 -12.81 -17.11
C HIS A 112 0.02 -11.53 -17.90
N PRO A 113 1.18 -11.46 -18.58
CA PRO A 113 1.67 -10.23 -19.21
C PRO A 113 0.68 -9.66 -20.25
N ALA A 114 0.04 -10.53 -21.04
CA ALA A 114 -0.93 -10.12 -22.07
C ALA A 114 -2.20 -9.42 -21.51
N ARG A 115 -2.46 -9.52 -20.20
CA ARG A 115 -3.63 -8.93 -19.55
C ARG A 115 -3.36 -7.57 -18.91
N MET A 116 -2.09 -7.13 -18.85
CA MET A 116 -1.69 -5.96 -18.05
C MET A 116 -2.41 -4.68 -18.45
N LYS A 117 -2.53 -4.38 -19.74
CA LYS A 117 -3.28 -3.22 -20.25
C LYS A 117 -4.73 -3.15 -19.77
N ASN A 118 -5.35 -4.29 -19.46
CA ASN A 118 -6.75 -4.33 -19.02
C ASN A 118 -6.87 -4.40 -17.49
N MET A 119 -5.83 -4.87 -16.81
CA MET A 119 -5.86 -5.15 -15.37
C MET A 119 -5.14 -4.11 -14.51
N VAL A 120 -4.24 -3.31 -15.09
CA VAL A 120 -3.46 -2.31 -14.36
C VAL A 120 -3.96 -0.90 -14.72
N PRO A 121 -4.74 -0.26 -13.84
CA PRO A 121 -5.20 1.10 -14.07
C PRO A 121 -4.06 2.13 -14.08
N ALA A 122 -4.25 3.25 -14.79
CA ALA A 122 -3.23 4.30 -14.93
C ALA A 122 -2.69 4.83 -13.59
N HIS A 123 -3.54 4.92 -12.56
CA HIS A 123 -3.11 5.39 -11.24
C HIS A 123 -2.13 4.43 -10.55
N VAL A 124 -2.12 3.13 -10.88
CA VAL A 124 -1.16 2.18 -10.34
C VAL A 124 0.24 2.47 -10.89
N TRP A 125 0.36 2.81 -12.18
CA TRP A 125 1.62 3.22 -12.79
C TRP A 125 2.22 4.45 -12.11
N ARG A 126 1.38 5.45 -11.78
CA ARG A 126 1.82 6.64 -11.03
C ARG A 126 2.35 6.30 -9.63
N LEU A 127 1.80 5.29 -8.96
CA LEU A 127 2.27 4.87 -7.64
C LEU A 127 3.63 4.17 -7.68
N VAL A 128 3.93 3.45 -8.77
CA VAL A 128 5.15 2.65 -8.88
C VAL A 128 6.29 3.35 -9.61
N ALA A 129 6.01 4.41 -10.38
CA ALA A 129 7.01 5.20 -11.09
C ALA A 129 8.19 5.70 -10.22
N PRO A 130 7.99 6.17 -8.96
CA PRO A 130 9.10 6.57 -8.09
C PRO A 130 10.09 5.46 -7.74
N TYR A 131 9.73 4.21 -8.01
CA TYR A 131 10.55 3.00 -7.78
C TYR A 131 11.14 2.46 -9.08
N GLY A 132 10.97 3.15 -10.22
CA GLY A 132 11.53 2.77 -11.52
C GLY A 132 10.69 1.77 -12.31
N LEU A 133 9.45 1.49 -11.91
CA LEU A 133 8.52 0.69 -12.70
C LEU A 133 7.67 1.60 -13.59
N THR A 134 7.79 1.43 -14.90
CA THR A 134 7.00 2.13 -15.92
C THR A 134 6.36 1.10 -16.86
N PRO A 135 5.22 1.42 -17.51
CA PRO A 135 4.62 0.53 -18.50
C PRO A 135 5.62 0.17 -19.61
N GLU A 136 5.64 -1.09 -20.01
CA GLU A 136 6.31 -1.56 -21.23
C GLU A 136 5.32 -1.53 -22.42
N PRO A 137 5.80 -1.61 -23.68
CA PRO A 137 4.93 -1.65 -24.84
C PRO A 137 3.84 -2.72 -24.72
N GLY A 138 2.58 -2.30 -24.78
CA GLY A 138 1.41 -3.20 -24.64
C GLY A 138 0.87 -3.37 -23.22
N GLU A 139 1.48 -2.73 -22.21
CA GLU A 139 1.00 -2.71 -20.83
C GLU A 139 0.16 -1.47 -20.47
N GLU A 140 0.21 -0.44 -21.31
CA GLU A 140 -0.54 0.80 -21.06
C GLU A 140 -2.05 0.57 -21.19
N PRO A 141 -2.84 1.01 -20.19
CA PRO A 141 -4.28 0.91 -20.27
C PRO A 141 -4.85 1.77 -21.39
N ARG A 142 -5.79 1.21 -22.15
CA ARG A 142 -6.52 1.94 -23.19
C ARG A 142 -7.49 2.91 -22.53
N GLY A 143 -7.09 4.18 -22.43
CA GLY A 143 -7.95 5.31 -22.07
C GLY A 143 -8.10 5.59 -20.57
N GLU A 144 -7.40 6.61 -20.10
CA GLU A 144 -7.92 7.81 -19.41
C GLU A 144 -6.69 8.66 -18.98
N PRO A 145 -6.73 10.00 -19.12
CA PRO A 145 -5.66 10.89 -18.66
C PRO A 145 -5.39 10.82 -17.15
#